data_AF-A0A960JL23-F1
#
_entry.id   AF-A0A960JL23-F1
#
_cell.length_a   1.000
_cell.length_b   1.000
_cell.length_c   1.000
_cell.angle_alpha   90.00
_cell.angle_beta   90.00
_cell.angle_gamma   90.00
#
_symmetry.space_group_name_H-M   'P 1'
#
loop_
_entity.id
_entity.type
_entity.pdbx_description
1 polymer ?
#
loop_
_entity_poly.entity_id
_entity_poly.type
_entity_poly.pdbx_seq_one_letter_code
_entity_poly.pdbx_strand_id
1 'polypeptide(L)'
;WSFEGADDWLLTEAGKERKAGVWVFDRSGGTSEAERDLFADLGPDADTLSAEELGAQLRSRSGRLHNVLRDQQVIAGIGRRLA
;
A
#
# COMPACT_ATOMS: atom_id res chain seq x y z
N TRP A 1 -11.44 4.34 -25.40
CA TRP A 1 -12.30 3.90 -24.30
C TRP A 1 -12.96 5.14 -23.73
N SER A 2 -14.27 5.14 -23.57
CA SER A 2 -15.01 6.22 -22.91
C SER A 2 -15.89 5.54 -21.88
N PHE A 3 -15.92 6.07 -20.68
CA PHE A 3 -16.80 5.55 -19.63
C PHE A 3 -18.20 6.15 -19.83
N GLU A 4 -19.23 5.34 -19.64
CA GLU A 4 -20.60 5.83 -19.74
C GLU A 4 -20.91 6.72 -18.52
N GLY A 5 -21.28 7.99 -18.76
CA GLY A 5 -21.74 8.91 -17.70
C GLY A 5 -20.66 9.65 -16.90
N ALA A 6 -19.38 9.55 -17.26
CA ALA A 6 -18.31 10.35 -16.66
C ALA A 6 -17.27 10.79 -17.70
N ASP A 7 -16.68 11.96 -17.47
CA ASP A 7 -15.43 12.34 -18.12
C ASP A 7 -14.31 11.34 -17.76
N ASP A 8 -13.29 11.26 -18.62
CA ASP A 8 -12.20 10.28 -18.53
C ASP A 8 -11.54 10.18 -17.14
N TRP A 9 -11.18 8.96 -16.73
CA TRP A 9 -10.40 8.73 -15.52
C TRP A 9 -8.90 8.89 -15.83
N LEU A 10 -8.29 9.94 -15.30
CA LEU A 10 -6.88 10.24 -15.52
C LEU A 10 -6.05 9.97 -14.26
N LEU A 11 -5.11 9.02 -14.36
CA LEU A 11 -4.04 8.84 -13.38
C LEU A 11 -2.81 9.63 -13.81
N THR A 12 -2.42 10.65 -13.05
CA THR A 12 -1.18 11.41 -13.28
C THR A 12 -0.20 11.23 -12.12
N GLU A 13 1.08 11.02 -12.43
CA GLU A 13 2.14 11.01 -11.42
C GLU A 13 2.84 12.38 -11.34
N ALA A 14 2.90 12.97 -10.15
CA ALA A 14 3.65 14.20 -9.93
C ALA A 14 5.17 13.91 -9.89
N GLY A 15 5.98 14.81 -10.46
CA GLY A 15 7.44 14.71 -10.43
C GLY A 15 8.05 14.03 -11.66
N LYS A 16 9.38 13.93 -11.63
CA LYS A 16 10.19 13.53 -12.80
C LYS A 16 10.59 12.05 -12.82
N GLU A 17 10.48 11.35 -11.69
CA GLU A 17 10.99 9.97 -11.58
C GLU A 17 10.10 8.92 -12.23
N ARG A 18 8.78 9.17 -12.33
CA ARG A 18 7.81 8.35 -13.09
C ARG A 18 7.89 6.86 -12.75
N LYS A 19 7.57 6.50 -11.49
CA LYS A 19 7.71 5.14 -10.91
C LYS A 19 6.39 4.48 -10.51
N ALA A 20 5.24 5.10 -10.75
CA ALA A 20 3.96 4.49 -10.46
C ALA A 20 3.75 3.23 -11.32
N GLY A 21 3.50 2.09 -10.67
CA GLY A 21 3.07 0.86 -11.34
C GLY A 21 1.55 0.78 -11.39
N VAL A 22 1.01 0.20 -12.46
CA VAL A 22 -0.42 -0.08 -12.62
C VAL A 22 -0.58 -1.55 -13.00
N TRP A 23 -1.43 -2.25 -12.27
CA TRP A 23 -1.77 -3.65 -12.50
C TRP A 23 -3.28 -3.76 -12.71
N VAL A 24 -3.69 -4.66 -13.62
CA VAL A 24 -5.10 -4.96 -13.87
C VAL A 24 -5.27 -6.47 -13.76
N PHE A 25 -6.21 -6.89 -12.91
CA PHE A 25 -6.52 -8.29 -12.66
C PHE A 25 -7.98 -8.55 -13.04
N ASP A 26 -8.24 -9.73 -13.63
CA ASP A 26 -9.60 -10.23 -13.76
C ASP A 26 -10.06 -10.76 -12.40
N ARG A 27 -11.19 -10.22 -11.91
CA ARG A 27 -11.79 -10.56 -10.61
C ARG A 27 -13.03 -11.45 -10.75
N SER A 28 -13.41 -11.86 -11.96
CA SER A 28 -14.60 -12.70 -12.21
C SER A 28 -14.56 -14.04 -11.46
N GLY A 29 -13.36 -14.59 -11.21
CA GLY A 29 -13.11 -15.78 -10.40
C GLY A 29 -12.63 -15.52 -8.96
N GLY A 30 -12.70 -14.27 -8.47
CA GLY A 30 -12.13 -13.85 -7.19
C GLY A 30 -10.71 -13.27 -7.29
N THR A 31 -10.02 -13.13 -6.16
CA THR A 31 -8.62 -12.63 -6.12
C THR A 31 -7.67 -13.66 -6.75
N SER A 32 -6.94 -13.26 -7.80
CA SER A 32 -5.95 -14.11 -8.45
C SER A 32 -4.72 -14.36 -7.56
N GLU A 33 -3.93 -15.40 -7.86
CA GLU A 33 -2.66 -15.68 -7.16
C GLU A 33 -1.66 -14.55 -7.38
N ALA A 34 -1.49 -14.08 -8.61
CA ALA A 34 -0.59 -12.96 -8.93
C ALA A 34 -0.94 -11.67 -8.17
N GLU A 35 -2.23 -11.43 -7.92
CA GLU A 35 -2.68 -10.30 -7.12
C GLU A 35 -2.38 -10.48 -5.62
N ARG A 36 -2.51 -11.70 -5.09
CA ARG A 36 -2.12 -11.99 -3.70
C ARG A 36 -0.62 -11.82 -3.52
N ASP A 37 0.18 -12.33 -4.45
CA ASP A 37 1.64 -12.24 -4.41
C ASP A 37 2.12 -10.78 -4.44
N LEU A 38 1.45 -9.92 -5.20
CA LEU A 38 1.79 -8.49 -5.27
C LEU A 38 1.71 -7.79 -3.90
N PHE A 39 0.83 -8.26 -3.02
CA PHE A 39 0.57 -7.65 -1.71
C PHE A 39 0.98 -8.55 -0.53
N ALA A 40 1.57 -9.71 -0.79
CA ALA A 40 1.85 -10.74 0.23
C ALA A 40 2.79 -10.27 1.35
N ASP A 41 3.70 -9.35 1.02
CA ASP A 41 4.69 -8.81 1.94
C ASP A 41 4.21 -7.58 2.71
N LEU A 42 3.00 -7.07 2.44
CA LEU A 42 2.49 -5.92 3.18
C LEU A 42 2.15 -6.30 4.62
N GLY A 43 2.53 -5.42 5.54
CA GLY A 43 2.03 -5.43 6.91
C GLY A 43 0.56 -5.01 6.98
N PRO A 44 -0.03 -5.01 8.18
CA PRO A 44 -1.40 -4.55 8.37
C PRO A 44 -1.59 -3.07 7.99
N ASP A 45 -2.80 -2.73 7.57
CA ASP A 45 -3.18 -1.35 7.25
C ASP A 45 -3.13 -0.46 8.50
N ALA A 46 -2.42 0.67 8.40
CA ALA A 46 -2.13 1.53 9.54
C ALA A 46 -3.35 2.03 10.31
N ASP A 47 -4.46 2.28 9.61
CA ASP A 47 -5.71 2.82 10.17
C ASP A 47 -6.59 1.74 10.82
N THR A 48 -6.19 0.47 10.72
CA THR A 48 -6.92 -0.67 11.31
C THR A 48 -6.34 -1.13 12.65
N LEU A 49 -5.14 -0.65 13.01
CA LEU A 49 -4.43 -1.10 14.21
C LEU A 49 -4.93 -0.42 15.48
N SER A 50 -5.17 -1.22 16.51
CA SER A 50 -5.24 -0.73 17.89
C SER A 50 -3.85 -0.30 18.39
N ALA A 51 -3.82 0.44 19.50
CA ALA A 51 -2.56 0.84 20.13
C ALA A 51 -1.71 -0.35 20.60
N GLU A 52 -2.35 -1.44 21.02
CA GLU A 52 -1.65 -2.66 21.45
C GLU A 52 -0.98 -3.37 20.28
N GLU A 53 -1.71 -3.56 19.17
CA GLU A 53 -1.21 -4.17 17.95
C GLU A 53 -0.09 -3.34 17.33
N LEU A 54 -0.26 -2.01 17.28
CA LEU A 54 0.80 -1.09 16.88
C LEU A 54 2.07 -1.27 17.73
N GLY A 55 1.90 -1.36 19.05
CA GLY A 55 3.02 -1.62 19.96
C GLY A 55 3.73 -2.94 19.65
N ALA A 56 2.99 -3.99 19.30
CA ALA A 56 3.57 -5.28 18.91
C ALA A 56 4.35 -5.18 17.59
N GLN A 57 3.80 -4.49 16.58
CA GLN A 57 4.51 -4.25 15.32
C GLN A 57 5.80 -3.46 15.51
N LEU A 58 5.78 -2.39 16.31
CA LEU A 58 6.97 -1.59 16.58
C LEU A 58 8.06 -2.35 17.33
N ARG A 59 7.71 -3.37 18.11
CA ARG A 59 8.67 -4.24 18.82
C ARG A 59 9.26 -5.34 17.93
N SER A 60 8.62 -5.68 16.81
CA SER A 60 9.10 -6.74 15.90
C SER A 60 10.36 -6.35 15.13
N ARG A 61 10.61 -5.03 14.99
CA ARG A 61 11.74 -4.48 14.23
C ARG A 61 12.56 -3.50 15.07
N SER A 62 13.87 -3.72 15.15
CA SER A 62 14.79 -2.77 15.77
C SER A 62 15.27 -1.74 14.76
N GLY A 63 15.40 -0.48 15.19
CA GLY A 63 15.92 0.60 14.34
C GLY A 63 15.40 1.98 14.71
N ARG A 64 15.70 2.97 13.86
CA ARG A 64 15.13 4.32 13.99
C ARG A 64 13.63 4.25 13.72
N LEU A 65 12.80 4.77 14.63
CA LEU A 65 11.35 4.73 14.54
C LEU A 65 10.81 5.18 13.17
N HIS A 66 11.32 6.30 12.64
CA HIS A 66 10.93 6.79 11.31
C HIS A 66 11.14 5.75 10.17
N ASN A 67 12.23 4.99 10.22
CA ASN A 67 12.48 3.95 9.21
C ASN A 67 11.58 2.74 9.40
N VAL A 68 11.29 2.37 10.66
CA VAL A 68 10.37 1.28 11.01
C VAL A 68 8.95 1.63 10.54
N LEU A 69 8.47 2.84 10.83
CA LEU A 69 7.15 3.30 10.40
C LEU A 69 6.98 3.36 8.89
N ARG A 70 8.06 3.53 8.13
CA ARG A 70 8.00 3.60 6.66
C ARG A 70 8.18 2.24 5.97
N ASP A 71 8.53 1.20 6.73
CA ASP A 71 8.63 -0.16 6.23
C ASP A 71 7.22 -0.72 6.02
N GLN A 72 6.82 -0.87 4.75
CA GLN A 72 5.48 -1.34 4.39
C GLN A 72 5.22 -2.79 4.83
N GLN A 73 6.26 -3.55 5.18
CA GLN A 73 6.12 -4.89 5.74
C GLN A 73 5.80 -4.88 7.24
N VAL A 74 6.11 -3.78 7.94
CA VAL A 74 5.79 -3.61 9.37
C VAL A 74 4.38 -3.03 9.50
N ILE A 75 4.11 -1.93 8.81
CA ILE A 75 2.79 -1.28 8.75
C ILE A 75 2.62 -0.66 7.36
N ALA A 76 1.56 -1.03 6.65
CA ALA A 76 1.27 -0.50 5.32
C ALA A 76 0.58 0.87 5.39
N GLY A 77 0.84 1.73 4.41
CA GLY A 77 0.14 3.01 4.23
C GLY A 77 0.83 4.24 4.83
N ILE A 78 1.90 4.07 5.61
CA ILE A 78 2.66 5.20 6.16
C ILE A 78 3.80 5.61 5.22
N GLY A 79 3.67 6.81 4.64
CA GLY A 79 4.67 7.43 3.79
C GLY A 79 5.62 8.40 4.52
N ARG A 80 6.57 8.98 3.78
CA ARG A 80 7.61 9.90 4.31
C ARG A 80 7.09 11.08 5.14
N ARG A 81 5.89 11.59 4.85
CA ARG A 81 5.30 12.73 5.56
C ARG A 81 4.68 12.32 6.90
N LEU A 82 4.22 11.07 7.01
CA LEU A 82 3.47 10.58 8.17
C LEU A 82 4.36 9.81 9.17
N ALA A 83 5.47 9.24 8.70
CA ALA A 83 6.53 8.67 9.56
C ALA A 83 7.42 9.75 10.16
#